data_AF-D6KFX9-F1
#
_entry.id   AF-D6KFX9-F1
#
_cell.length_a   1.000
_cell.length_b   1.000
_cell.length_c   1.000
_cell.angle_alpha   90.00
_cell.angle_beta   90.00
_cell.angle_gamma   90.00
#
_symmetry.space_group_name_H-M   'P 1'
#
loop_
_entity.id
_entity.type
_entity.pdbx_description
1 polymer ?
#
loop_
_entity_poly.entity_id
_entity_poly.type
_entity_poly.pdbx_seq_one_letter_code
_entity_poly.pdbx_strand_id
1 'polypeptide(L)'
;MVQSVAKRQAAQPNLKSVTVYYNASQAPSFRSQISSAASIWNSSVSNVKLQATSGSADFAYYEGNDSRGSYASTNGHGSGYIFLDYAQNQQYDSIRVAAHETGHVLGLPDHYSGPCSELMSGGGPGPSCTNRYPNATERSRVNQLWANGLAQAVAKLAQAR
;
A
#
# COMPACT_ATOMS: atom_id res chain seq x y z
N MET A 1 17.33 -10.39 -11.78
CA MET A 1 16.40 -9.26 -11.64
C MET A 1 15.10 -9.77 -11.06
N VAL A 2 14.54 -9.08 -10.06
CA VAL A 2 13.20 -9.37 -9.53
C VAL A 2 12.20 -9.07 -10.66
N GLN A 3 11.35 -10.04 -11.01
CA GLN A 3 10.25 -9.74 -11.94
C GLN A 3 9.29 -8.76 -11.25
N SER A 4 9.03 -7.61 -11.88
CA SER A 4 8.07 -6.62 -11.37
C SER A 4 6.70 -7.24 -11.15
N VAL A 5 5.91 -6.68 -10.21
CA VAL A 5 4.52 -7.09 -9.93
C VAL A 5 3.72 -7.32 -11.21
N ALA A 6 3.83 -6.39 -12.18
CA ALA A 6 3.16 -6.48 -13.47
C ALA A 6 3.58 -7.73 -14.29
N LYS A 7 4.87 -8.10 -14.29
CA LYS A 7 5.34 -9.33 -14.96
C LYS A 7 4.79 -10.58 -14.30
N ARG A 8 4.73 -10.61 -12.97
CA ARG A 8 4.17 -11.76 -12.21
C ARG A 8 2.67 -11.91 -12.44
N GLN A 9 1.93 -10.80 -12.45
CA GLN A 9 0.52 -10.77 -12.85
C GLN A 9 0.34 -11.34 -14.26
N ALA A 10 1.08 -10.83 -15.23
CA ALA A 10 0.93 -11.22 -16.62
C ALA A 10 1.31 -12.69 -16.90
N ALA A 11 2.26 -13.25 -16.14
CA ALA A 11 2.64 -14.66 -16.22
C ALA A 11 1.58 -15.60 -15.62
N GLN A 12 0.67 -15.10 -14.78
CA GLN A 12 -0.33 -15.92 -14.09
C GLN A 12 -1.73 -15.28 -14.15
N PRO A 13 -2.35 -15.20 -15.35
CA PRO A 13 -3.63 -14.54 -15.60
C PRO A 13 -4.83 -15.18 -14.90
N ASN A 14 -4.66 -16.36 -14.30
CA ASN A 14 -5.72 -17.09 -13.58
C ASN A 14 -5.56 -17.02 -12.05
N LEU A 15 -4.57 -16.29 -11.53
CA LEU A 15 -4.44 -16.08 -10.09
C LEU A 15 -5.63 -15.27 -9.57
N LYS A 16 -6.26 -15.76 -8.50
CA LYS A 16 -7.33 -15.04 -7.81
C LYS A 16 -6.84 -13.78 -7.08
N SER A 17 -5.55 -13.72 -6.75
CA SER A 17 -4.94 -12.58 -6.06
C SER A 17 -3.46 -12.44 -6.38
N VAL A 18 -2.98 -11.21 -6.44
CA VAL A 18 -1.58 -10.87 -6.68
C VAL A 18 -0.85 -10.70 -5.36
N THR A 19 0.32 -11.32 -5.19
CA THR A 19 1.17 -11.06 -4.03
C THR A 19 2.19 -9.96 -4.34
N VAL A 20 2.17 -8.92 -3.52
CA VAL A 20 3.15 -7.82 -3.49
C VAL A 20 4.00 -7.99 -2.24
N TYR A 21 5.31 -8.05 -2.43
CA TYR A 21 6.27 -8.24 -1.36
C TYR A 21 6.78 -6.91 -0.85
N TYR A 22 6.80 -6.74 0.47
CA TYR A 22 7.34 -5.55 1.11
C TYR A 22 8.51 -5.88 2.04
N ASN A 23 9.48 -4.97 2.12
CA ASN A 23 10.59 -5.07 3.07
C ASN A 23 10.50 -3.96 4.12
N ALA A 24 10.49 -4.34 5.40
CA ALA A 24 10.43 -3.43 6.54
C ALA A 24 11.75 -3.36 7.33
N SER A 25 12.85 -3.90 6.79
CA SER A 25 14.13 -3.97 7.49
C SER A 25 14.70 -2.59 7.82
N GLN A 26 14.42 -1.60 6.96
CA GLN A 26 14.87 -0.22 7.08
C GLN A 26 13.91 0.68 7.87
N ALA A 27 12.84 0.10 8.44
CA ALA A 27 11.92 0.76 9.36
C ALA A 27 11.73 -0.09 10.64
N PRO A 28 12.81 -0.36 11.41
CA PRO A 28 12.76 -1.24 12.56
C PRO A 28 11.79 -0.75 13.66
N SER A 29 11.65 0.56 13.85
CA SER A 29 10.79 1.15 14.88
C SER A 29 9.30 0.93 14.60
N PHE A 30 8.94 0.75 13.32
CA PHE A 30 7.54 0.62 12.86
C PHE A 30 7.12 -0.80 12.44
N ARG A 31 7.95 -1.83 12.66
CA ARG A 31 7.68 -3.20 12.19
C ARG A 31 6.30 -3.72 12.59
N SER A 32 5.87 -3.47 13.83
CA SER A 32 4.58 -3.95 14.33
C SER A 32 3.39 -3.25 13.66
N GLN A 33 3.53 -1.94 13.38
CA GLN A 33 2.53 -1.10 12.74
C GLN A 33 2.42 -1.43 11.26
N ILE A 34 3.55 -1.64 10.58
CA ILE A 34 3.61 -2.09 9.19
C ILE A 34 2.94 -3.47 9.05
N SER A 35 3.25 -4.42 9.93
CA SER A 35 2.61 -5.74 9.93
C SER A 35 1.09 -5.64 10.14
N SER A 36 0.66 -4.77 11.06
CA SER A 36 -0.76 -4.52 11.31
C SER A 36 -1.46 -3.89 10.10
N ALA A 37 -0.85 -2.89 9.46
CA ALA A 37 -1.35 -2.27 8.24
C ALA A 37 -1.47 -3.29 7.10
N ALA A 38 -0.47 -4.15 6.91
CA ALA A 38 -0.52 -5.22 5.92
C ALA A 38 -1.66 -6.21 6.19
N SER A 39 -1.88 -6.58 7.46
CA SER A 39 -3.00 -7.46 7.86
C SER A 39 -4.37 -6.82 7.61
N ILE A 40 -4.51 -5.52 7.89
CA ILE A 40 -5.73 -4.75 7.61
C ILE A 40 -6.04 -4.76 6.11
N TRP A 41 -5.05 -4.49 5.26
CA TRP A 41 -5.25 -4.57 3.82
C TRP A 41 -5.58 -6.00 3.37
N ASN A 42 -4.84 -7.01 3.84
CA ASN A 42 -5.07 -8.42 3.50
C ASN A 42 -6.46 -8.93 3.89
N SER A 43 -7.05 -8.42 4.97
CA SER A 43 -8.43 -8.76 5.37
C SER A 43 -9.49 -7.91 4.67
N SER A 44 -9.10 -6.75 4.12
CA SER A 44 -10.02 -5.80 3.49
C SER A 44 -10.20 -6.00 1.97
N VAL A 45 -9.23 -6.61 1.28
CA VAL A 45 -9.25 -6.78 -0.18
C VAL A 45 -8.99 -8.21 -0.62
N SER A 46 -9.48 -8.58 -1.81
CA SER A 46 -9.40 -9.95 -2.34
C SER A 46 -8.33 -10.12 -3.40
N ASN A 47 -8.13 -9.12 -4.28
CA ASN A 47 -7.36 -9.29 -5.52
C ASN A 47 -5.86 -8.98 -5.36
N VAL A 48 -5.43 -8.49 -4.20
CA VAL A 48 -4.04 -8.24 -3.87
C VAL A 48 -3.76 -8.63 -2.42
N LYS A 49 -2.57 -9.17 -2.16
CA LYS A 49 -2.07 -9.52 -0.84
C LYS A 49 -0.67 -8.94 -0.64
N LEU A 50 -0.42 -8.46 0.57
CA LEU A 50 0.87 -7.94 1.03
C LEU A 50 1.58 -9.02 1.84
N GLN A 51 2.85 -9.28 1.51
CA GLN A 51 3.66 -10.27 2.21
C GLN A 51 5.03 -9.69 2.56
N ALA A 52 5.45 -9.84 3.81
CA ALA A 52 6.77 -9.42 4.24
C ALA A 52 7.87 -10.28 3.60
N THR A 53 9.01 -9.69 3.32
CA THR A 53 10.23 -10.39 2.89
C THR A 53 11.47 -9.73 3.47
N SER A 54 12.50 -10.53 3.74
CA SER A 54 13.85 -10.05 4.07
C SER A 54 14.75 -9.97 2.83
N GLY A 55 14.30 -10.50 1.70
CA GLY A 55 15.02 -10.50 0.43
C GLY A 55 14.51 -9.41 -0.52
N SER A 56 14.42 -9.76 -1.79
CA SER A 56 13.87 -8.90 -2.84
C SER A 56 12.41 -8.54 -2.58
N ALA A 57 12.12 -7.25 -2.44
CA ALA A 57 10.77 -6.70 -2.31
C ALA A 57 10.39 -5.84 -3.52
N ASP A 58 9.09 -5.66 -3.71
CA ASP A 58 8.55 -4.74 -4.71
C ASP A 58 8.54 -3.29 -4.18
N PHE A 59 8.30 -3.13 -2.89
CA PHE A 59 8.46 -1.85 -2.19
C PHE A 59 9.05 -2.01 -0.79
N ALA A 60 9.58 -0.92 -0.23
CA ALA A 60 10.21 -0.94 1.09
C ALA A 60 9.69 0.19 2.00
N TYR A 61 9.81 -0.02 3.30
CA TYR A 61 9.57 1.00 4.32
C TYR A 61 10.89 1.55 4.85
N TYR A 62 10.94 2.86 5.03
CA TYR A 62 12.01 3.62 5.67
C TYR A 62 11.42 4.46 6.80
N GLU A 63 12.27 4.90 7.72
CA GLU A 63 11.87 5.77 8.84
C GLU A 63 12.88 6.89 9.08
N GLY A 64 12.42 8.00 9.65
CA GLY A 64 13.27 9.15 9.96
C GLY A 64 12.48 10.38 10.39
N ASN A 65 13.13 11.55 10.28
CA ASN A 65 12.48 12.84 10.49
C ASN A 65 12.32 13.57 9.15
N ASP A 66 11.10 13.95 8.82
CA ASP A 66 10.78 14.85 7.71
C ASP A 66 9.65 15.79 8.15
N SER A 67 9.87 17.10 8.07
CA SER A 67 8.86 18.09 8.50
C SER A 67 7.58 18.06 7.67
N ARG A 68 7.59 17.37 6.52
CA ARG A 68 6.42 17.15 5.67
C ARG A 68 5.56 15.97 6.14
N GLY A 69 6.04 15.14 7.07
CA GLY A 69 5.38 13.92 7.53
C GLY A 69 5.74 12.67 6.71
N SER A 70 5.01 11.58 6.95
CA SER A 70 5.14 10.34 6.18
C SER A 70 4.66 10.53 4.75
N TYR A 71 5.21 9.76 3.82
CA TYR A 71 4.82 9.82 2.42
C TYR A 71 5.13 8.52 1.68
N ALA A 72 4.42 8.27 0.58
CA ALA A 72 4.70 7.20 -0.37
C ALA A 72 5.30 7.76 -1.66
N SER A 73 6.44 7.20 -2.09
CA SER A 73 6.97 7.38 -3.45
C SER A 73 6.74 6.11 -4.22
N THR A 74 5.70 6.09 -5.06
CA THR A 74 5.20 4.87 -5.69
C THR A 74 4.66 5.11 -7.08
N ASN A 75 4.61 4.04 -7.89
CA ASN A 75 3.90 4.02 -9.16
C ASN A 75 2.39 3.74 -9.01
N GLY A 76 1.88 3.58 -7.79
CA GLY A 76 0.48 3.24 -7.53
C GLY A 76 0.10 1.79 -7.89
N HIS A 77 1.09 0.92 -8.10
CA HIS A 77 0.87 -0.46 -8.51
C HIS A 77 1.88 -1.43 -7.90
N GLY A 78 2.13 -1.28 -6.59
CA GLY A 78 2.91 -2.21 -5.78
C GLY A 78 4.41 -1.98 -5.76
N SER A 79 4.92 -0.92 -6.40
CA SER A 79 6.37 -0.63 -6.47
C SER A 79 6.71 0.72 -5.86
N GLY A 80 7.89 0.83 -5.24
CA GLY A 80 8.44 2.10 -4.74
C GLY A 80 8.90 2.00 -3.29
N TYR A 81 8.64 3.03 -2.49
CA TYR A 81 8.90 3.01 -1.06
C TYR A 81 7.94 3.92 -0.28
N ILE A 82 7.85 3.66 1.02
CA ILE A 82 7.14 4.48 2.00
C ILE A 82 8.16 4.98 3.02
N PHE A 83 8.08 6.26 3.36
CA PHE A 83 8.83 6.85 4.45
C PHE A 83 7.88 7.17 5.61
N LEU A 84 8.20 6.71 6.81
CA LEU A 84 7.44 6.95 8.03
C LEU A 84 8.16 7.97 8.91
N ASP A 85 7.52 9.13 9.08
CA ASP A 85 8.06 10.22 9.91
C ASP A 85 7.77 9.99 11.40
N TYR A 86 8.76 10.23 12.25
CA TYR A 86 8.63 10.04 13.69
C TYR A 86 7.63 10.99 14.35
N ALA A 87 7.63 12.28 13.99
CA ALA A 87 6.77 13.26 14.65
C ALA A 87 5.29 13.00 14.33
N GLN A 88 4.98 12.74 13.06
CA GLN A 88 3.62 12.41 12.64
C GLN A 88 3.13 11.13 13.30
N ASN A 89 3.95 10.08 13.37
CA ASN A 89 3.55 8.81 13.98
C ASN A 89 3.44 8.86 15.52
N GLN A 90 3.99 9.89 16.16
CA GLN A 90 3.76 10.16 17.59
C GLN A 90 2.45 10.93 17.83
N GLN A 91 2.07 11.80 16.88
CA GLN A 91 0.88 12.64 17.01
C GLN A 91 -0.41 11.94 16.53
N TYR A 92 -0.30 11.10 15.51
CA TYR A 92 -1.42 10.38 14.89
C TYR A 92 -1.36 8.89 15.22
N ASP A 93 -2.45 8.17 14.98
CA ASP A 93 -2.45 6.72 15.05
C ASP A 93 -1.48 6.13 14.01
N SER A 94 -0.34 5.60 14.47
CA SER A 94 0.73 5.12 13.59
C SER A 94 0.30 3.98 12.67
N ILE A 95 -0.68 3.15 13.07
CA ILE A 95 -1.21 2.10 12.19
C ILE A 95 -2.05 2.73 11.08
N ARG A 96 -2.87 3.74 11.38
CA ARG A 96 -3.62 4.51 10.37
C ARG A 96 -2.66 5.16 9.37
N VAL A 97 -1.59 5.81 9.85
CA VAL A 97 -0.57 6.42 8.97
C VAL A 97 0.05 5.37 8.05
N ALA A 98 0.57 4.26 8.61
CA ALA A 98 1.16 3.20 7.79
C ALA A 98 0.15 2.59 6.79
N ALA A 99 -1.10 2.37 7.20
CA ALA A 99 -2.14 1.83 6.34
C ALA A 99 -2.55 2.80 5.22
N HIS A 100 -2.60 4.10 5.51
CA HIS A 100 -2.84 5.17 4.53
C HIS A 100 -1.74 5.20 3.46
N GLU A 101 -0.47 5.26 3.86
CA GLU A 101 0.65 5.26 2.91
C GLU A 101 0.70 3.98 2.06
N THR A 102 0.35 2.84 2.68
CA THR A 102 0.21 1.56 1.95
C THR A 102 -0.90 1.64 0.90
N GLY A 103 -1.98 2.38 1.17
CA GLY A 103 -3.06 2.63 0.22
C GLY A 103 -2.59 3.30 -1.07
N HIS A 104 -1.61 4.21 -0.99
CA HIS A 104 -0.99 4.81 -2.18
C HIS A 104 -0.23 3.78 -3.01
N VAL A 105 0.53 2.88 -2.37
CA VAL A 105 1.22 1.80 -3.08
C VAL A 105 0.24 0.87 -3.79
N LEU A 106 -0.96 0.69 -3.22
CA LEU A 106 -2.07 -0.05 -3.82
C LEU A 106 -2.86 0.74 -4.88
N GLY A 107 -2.54 2.03 -5.08
CA GLY A 107 -3.06 2.85 -6.17
C GLY A 107 -4.21 3.80 -5.80
N LEU A 108 -4.48 4.01 -4.52
CA LEU A 108 -5.46 5.01 -4.08
C LEU A 108 -4.82 6.41 -3.99
N PRO A 109 -5.51 7.47 -4.47
CA PRO A 109 -5.05 8.85 -4.28
C PRO A 109 -5.41 9.37 -2.90
N ASP A 110 -4.77 10.47 -2.49
CA ASP A 110 -5.19 11.26 -1.34
C ASP A 110 -6.59 11.87 -1.51
N HIS A 111 -7.31 11.99 -0.41
CA HIS A 111 -8.57 12.74 -0.33
C HIS A 111 -8.70 13.45 1.01
N TYR A 112 -7.82 14.42 1.29
CA TYR A 112 -7.69 15.08 2.60
C TYR A 112 -8.96 15.77 3.13
N SER A 113 -9.92 16.09 2.26
CA SER A 113 -11.24 16.63 2.64
C SER A 113 -12.23 15.56 3.13
N GLY A 114 -11.89 14.28 3.03
CA GLY A 114 -12.73 13.16 3.42
C GLY A 114 -12.88 13.01 4.95
N PRO A 115 -13.92 12.30 5.42
CA PRO A 115 -14.14 12.01 6.84
C PRO A 115 -13.12 10.99 7.40
N CYS A 116 -13.13 10.81 8.73
CA CYS A 116 -12.32 9.79 9.41
C CYS A 116 -12.62 8.34 8.95
N SER A 117 -13.84 8.09 8.48
CA SER A 117 -14.23 6.79 7.92
C SER A 117 -13.50 6.46 6.61
N GLU A 118 -12.93 7.45 5.92
CA GLU A 118 -12.00 7.23 4.80
C GLU A 118 -10.58 7.05 5.35
N LEU A 119 -9.91 6.00 4.90
CA LEU A 119 -8.49 5.82 5.21
C LEU A 119 -7.64 6.84 4.44
N MET A 120 -8.03 7.13 3.20
CA MET A 120 -7.31 8.03 2.30
C MET A 120 -7.55 9.51 2.58
N SER A 121 -8.36 9.85 3.58
CA SER A 121 -8.37 11.21 4.14
C SER A 121 -7.14 11.52 4.99
N GLY A 122 -6.35 10.49 5.34
CA GLY A 122 -5.06 10.63 5.99
C GLY A 122 -5.17 11.39 7.30
N GLY A 123 -4.38 12.45 7.42
CA GLY A 123 -4.36 13.36 8.57
C GLY A 123 -5.42 14.47 8.55
N GLY A 124 -6.19 14.62 7.47
CA GLY A 124 -7.19 15.70 7.33
C GLY A 124 -8.21 15.78 8.49
N PRO A 125 -8.77 14.65 8.96
CA PRO A 125 -9.66 14.61 10.13
C PRO A 125 -8.99 14.91 11.48
N GLY A 126 -7.68 15.13 11.52
CA GLY A 126 -6.90 15.41 12.72
C GLY A 126 -6.57 14.17 13.56
N PRO A 127 -5.77 14.34 14.64
CA PRO A 127 -5.18 13.25 15.41
C PRO A 127 -6.19 12.45 16.25
N SER A 128 -7.40 13.00 16.49
CA SER A 128 -8.49 12.26 17.15
C SER A 128 -9.04 11.11 16.29
N CYS A 129 -8.77 11.13 14.98
CA CYS A 129 -9.17 10.07 14.07
C CYS A 129 -8.22 8.88 14.15
N THR A 130 -8.74 7.75 14.63
CA THR A 130 -7.99 6.50 14.80
C THR A 130 -8.52 5.35 13.96
N ASN A 131 -9.43 5.61 13.02
CA ASN A 131 -9.91 4.57 12.10
C ASN A 131 -8.76 4.09 11.19
N ARG A 132 -8.47 2.80 11.20
CA ARG A 132 -7.36 2.21 10.46
C ARG A 132 -7.81 1.47 9.19
N TYR A 133 -9.11 1.34 8.97
CA TYR A 133 -9.67 0.49 7.91
C TYR A 133 -10.10 1.30 6.69
N PRO A 134 -9.82 0.79 5.47
CA PRO A 134 -10.41 1.35 4.27
C PRO A 134 -11.92 1.09 4.24
N ASN A 135 -12.68 2.07 3.77
CA ASN A 135 -14.11 1.95 3.60
C ASN A 135 -14.48 1.07 2.39
N ALA A 136 -15.79 0.86 2.18
CA ALA A 136 -16.28 0.03 1.08
C ALA A 136 -15.83 0.53 -0.31
N THR A 137 -15.81 1.84 -0.53
CA THR A 137 -15.40 2.46 -1.80
C THR A 137 -13.91 2.27 -2.07
N GLU A 138 -13.06 2.52 -1.07
CA GLU A 138 -11.61 2.33 -1.14
C GLU A 138 -11.26 0.85 -1.41
N ARG A 139 -11.90 -0.08 -0.69
CA ARG A 139 -11.75 -1.53 -0.91
C ARG A 139 -12.15 -1.95 -2.32
N SER A 140 -13.30 -1.48 -2.80
CA SER A 140 -13.79 -1.76 -4.15
C SER A 140 -12.81 -1.24 -5.21
N ARG A 141 -12.30 -0.01 -5.03
CA ARG A 141 -11.33 0.59 -5.96
C ARG A 141 -10.03 -0.20 -6.04
N VAL A 142 -9.46 -0.61 -4.90
CA VAL A 142 -8.27 -1.48 -4.89
C VAL A 142 -8.56 -2.79 -5.61
N ASN A 143 -9.67 -3.47 -5.29
CA ASN A 143 -10.01 -4.72 -5.98
C ASN A 143 -10.13 -4.54 -7.51
N GLN A 144 -10.67 -3.42 -7.98
CA GLN A 144 -10.76 -3.11 -9.42
C GLN A 144 -9.39 -2.85 -10.06
N LEU A 145 -8.52 -2.05 -9.40
CA LEU A 145 -7.18 -1.76 -9.91
C LEU A 145 -6.35 -3.05 -10.07
N TRP A 146 -6.48 -3.96 -9.12
CA TRP A 146 -5.73 -5.21 -9.07
C TRP A 146 -6.40 -6.38 -9.80
N ALA A 147 -7.68 -6.27 -10.16
CA ALA A 147 -8.33 -7.17 -11.12
C ALA A 147 -7.85 -6.89 -12.56
N ASN A 148 -7.73 -5.61 -12.93
CA ASN A 148 -7.44 -5.19 -14.31
C ASN A 148 -5.94 -5.02 -14.61
N GLY A 149 -5.08 -4.93 -13.59
CA GLY A 149 -3.62 -5.04 -13.78
C GLY A 149 -3.25 -6.34 -14.51
N LEU A 150 -4.00 -7.41 -14.23
CA LEU A 150 -3.97 -8.67 -14.97
C LEU A 150 -4.29 -8.50 -16.45
N ALA A 151 -5.39 -7.83 -16.78
CA ALA A 151 -5.86 -7.64 -18.16
C ALA A 151 -4.92 -6.74 -18.98
N GLN A 152 -4.43 -5.64 -18.41
CA GLN A 152 -3.52 -4.72 -19.10
C GLN A 152 -2.11 -5.28 -19.25
N ALA A 153 -1.61 -6.03 -18.27
CA ALA A 153 -0.30 -6.67 -18.36
C ALA A 153 -0.32 -7.83 -19.37
N VAL A 154 -1.43 -8.58 -19.46
CA VAL A 154 -1.68 -9.57 -20.51
C VAL A 154 -1.75 -8.91 -21.89
N ALA A 155 -2.48 -7.80 -22.04
CA ALA A 155 -2.58 -7.07 -23.30
C ALA A 155 -1.22 -6.51 -23.78
N LYS A 156 -0.41 -5.96 -22.86
CA LYS A 156 0.96 -5.48 -23.18
C LYS A 156 1.92 -6.61 -23.56
N LEU A 157 1.83 -7.78 -22.91
CA LEU A 157 2.64 -8.95 -23.30
C LEU A 157 2.21 -9.52 -24.66
N ALA A 158 0.92 -9.51 -24.97
CA ALA A 158 0.40 -9.99 -26.25
C ALA A 158 0.80 -9.08 -27.42
N GLN A 159 1.01 -7.79 -27.19
CA GLN A 159 1.47 -6.82 -28.18
C GLN A 159 3.00 -6.78 -28.36
N ALA A 160 3.76 -7.45 -27.47
CA ALA A 160 5.22 -7.51 -27.53
C ALA A 160 5.74 -8.81 -28.18
N ARG A 161 4.86 -9.57 -28.84
CA ARG A 161 5.15 -10.74 -29.68
C ARG A 161 4.91 -10.39 -31.14
#